data_AF-A0A7X6VYC2-F1
#
_entry.id   AF-A0A7X6VYC2-F1
#
_cell.length_a   1.000
_cell.length_b   1.000
_cell.length_c   1.000
_cell.angle_alpha   90.00
_cell.angle_beta   90.00
_cell.angle_gamma   90.00
#
_symmetry.space_group_name_H-M   'P 1'
#
loop_
_entity.id
_entity.type
_entity.pdbx_description
1 polymer ?
#
loop_
_entity_poly.entity_id
_entity_poly.type
_entity_poly.pdbx_seq_one_letter_code
_entity_poly.pdbx_strand_id
1 'polypeptide(L)'
;NGLKAGFVPARKKGKLPADKISETYKLEYGYDTIEMHSDALAEDDVVLIHDDLLATGGTANAVYNMVKSMGIRTVYFSFLCNLEFIHTPEKLIIQNMNPHVFVKY
;
A
#
# COMPACT_ATOMS: atom_id res chain seq x y z
N ASN A 1 6.48 6.94 -18.44
CA ASN A 1 5.40 6.32 -17.64
C ASN A 1 4.64 5.35 -18.54
N GLY A 2 4.83 4.04 -18.38
CA GLY A 2 4.30 3.03 -19.33
C GLY A 2 2.78 2.88 -19.31
N LEU A 3 2.15 3.21 -18.17
CA LEU A 3 0.71 3.06 -17.95
C LEU A 3 -0.09 4.34 -18.23
N LYS A 4 0.57 5.48 -18.49
CA LYS A 4 -0.07 6.80 -18.61
C LYS A 4 -1.04 7.14 -17.46
N ALA A 5 -0.76 6.65 -16.26
CA ALA A 5 -1.53 6.91 -15.04
C ALA A 5 -0.87 8.00 -14.17
N GLY A 6 -1.64 8.55 -13.23
CA GLY A 6 -1.11 9.39 -12.15
C GLY A 6 -0.18 8.60 -11.21
N PHE A 7 0.62 9.32 -10.42
CA PHE A 7 1.46 8.72 -9.39
C PHE A 7 1.18 9.41 -8.06
N VAL A 8 0.69 8.63 -7.09
CA VAL A 8 0.33 9.12 -5.76
C VAL A 8 1.29 8.53 -4.73
N PRO A 9 2.09 9.36 -4.04
CA PRO A 9 3.02 8.86 -3.04
C PRO A 9 2.31 8.61 -1.69
N ALA A 10 2.45 7.41 -1.15
CA ALA A 10 2.25 7.14 0.27
C ALA A 10 3.58 7.34 1.02
N ARG A 11 3.59 8.15 2.08
CA ARG A 11 4.83 8.63 2.72
C ARG A 11 4.73 8.54 4.23
N LYS A 12 5.87 8.40 4.90
CA LYS A 12 5.92 8.54 6.37
C LYS A 12 5.37 9.88 6.82
N LYS A 13 4.84 9.90 8.05
CA LYS A 13 4.27 11.07 8.70
C LYS A 13 5.14 12.34 8.55
N GLY A 14 4.49 13.45 8.18
CA GLY A 14 5.10 14.78 8.11
C GLY A 14 5.89 15.05 6.82
N LYS A 15 5.77 14.20 5.79
CA LYS A 15 6.50 14.38 4.51
C LYS A 15 5.66 14.97 3.38
N LEU A 16 4.34 15.04 3.56
CA LEU A 16 3.40 15.49 2.53
C LEU A 16 2.86 16.90 2.85
N PRO A 17 2.90 17.84 1.89
CA PRO A 17 2.63 19.25 2.13
C PRO A 17 1.14 19.63 2.24
N ALA A 18 0.24 18.87 1.63
CA ALA A 18 -1.20 19.19 1.61
C ALA A 18 -1.97 18.47 2.73
N ASP A 19 -3.30 18.54 2.70
CA ASP A 19 -4.17 17.75 3.59
C ASP A 19 -4.01 16.26 3.34
N LYS A 20 -4.12 15.47 4.41
CA LYS A 20 -3.70 14.07 4.42
C LYS A 20 -4.73 13.19 5.09
N ILE A 21 -4.85 11.97 4.58
CA ILE A 21 -5.32 10.82 5.34
C ILE A 21 -4.12 10.05 5.89
N SER A 22 -4.30 9.35 7.00
CA SER A 22 -3.23 8.60 7.65
C SER A 22 -3.70 7.28 8.22
N GLU A 23 -2.86 6.26 8.16
CA GLU A 23 -3.06 4.97 8.82
C GLU A 23 -1.86 4.68 9.71
N THR A 24 -2.13 4.29 10.97
CA THR A 24 -1.08 3.88 11.92
C THR A 24 -1.11 2.37 12.07
N TYR A 25 0.04 1.73 11.93
CA TYR A 25 0.16 0.28 12.02
C TYR A 25 1.27 -0.11 12.99
N LYS A 26 1.14 -1.33 13.52
CA LYS A 26 2.02 -1.86 14.56
C LYS A 26 3.32 -2.43 13.95
N LEU A 27 4.43 -2.17 14.61
CA LEU A 27 5.73 -2.80 14.35
C LEU A 27 6.03 -3.84 15.44
N GLU A 28 7.13 -4.58 15.32
CA GLU A 28 7.65 -5.43 16.41
C GLU A 28 7.88 -4.59 17.69
N TYR A 29 8.45 -3.39 17.51
CA TYR A 29 8.64 -2.41 18.57
C TYR A 29 8.03 -1.06 18.15
N GLY A 30 6.84 -0.77 18.66
CA GLY A 30 6.17 0.50 18.47
C GLY A 30 5.19 0.53 17.29
N TYR A 31 5.04 1.72 16.70
CA TYR A 31 4.09 2.01 15.64
C TYR A 31 4.74 2.92 14.61
N ASP A 32 4.32 2.79 13.36
CA ASP A 32 4.64 3.77 12.31
C ASP A 32 3.33 4.30 11.70
N THR A 33 3.40 5.47 11.08
CA THR A 33 2.25 6.12 10.45
C THR A 33 2.61 6.48 9.01
N ILE A 34 1.76 6.03 8.08
CA ILE A 34 1.83 6.39 6.68
C ILE A 34 0.72 7.39 6.33
N GLU A 35 1.01 8.30 5.41
CA GLU A 35 0.15 9.39 4.97
C GLU A 35 0.02 9.39 3.45
N MET A 36 -1.14 9.82 2.96
CA MET A 36 -1.43 10.08 1.54
C MET A 36 -2.25 11.38 1.46
N HIS A 37 -2.11 12.17 0.39
CA HIS A 37 -2.96 13.35 0.24
C HIS A 37 -4.43 12.95 0.11
N SER A 38 -5.32 13.68 0.77
CA SER A 38 -6.75 13.36 0.83
C SER A 38 -7.49 13.62 -0.49
N ASP A 39 -6.90 14.38 -1.41
CA ASP A 39 -7.42 14.70 -2.73
C ASP A 39 -6.78 13.85 -3.84
N ALA A 40 -5.96 12.86 -3.49
CA ALA A 40 -5.12 12.16 -4.45
C ALA A 40 -5.87 11.14 -5.34
N LEU A 41 -7.03 10.66 -4.89
CA LEU A 41 -7.80 9.59 -5.54
C LEU A 41 -9.29 9.94 -5.56
N ALA A 42 -9.99 9.47 -6.59
CA ALA A 42 -11.45 9.56 -6.75
C ALA A 42 -12.06 8.14 -6.79
N GLU A 43 -13.33 7.99 -6.39
CA GLU A 43 -13.99 6.67 -6.22
C GLU A 43 -13.90 5.73 -7.44
N ASP A 44 -13.86 6.29 -8.65
CA ASP A 44 -13.79 5.55 -9.92
C ASP A 44 -12.35 5.21 -10.37
N ASP A 45 -11.34 5.62 -9.61
CA ASP A 45 -9.95 5.28 -9.91
C ASP A 45 -9.69 3.78 -9.79
N VAL A 46 -8.86 3.28 -10.69
CA VAL A 46 -8.26 1.95 -10.59
C VAL A 46 -6.87 2.12 -10.01
N VAL A 47 -6.66 1.62 -8.80
CA VAL A 47 -5.42 1.82 -8.06
C VAL A 47 -4.51 0.61 -8.15
N LEU A 48 -3.25 0.83 -8.52
CA LEU A 48 -2.18 -0.16 -8.41
C LEU A 48 -1.25 0.26 -7.27
N ILE A 49 -1.25 -0.49 -6.18
CA ILE A 49 -0.28 -0.33 -5.08
C ILE A 49 1.00 -1.06 -5.48
N HIS A 50 2.12 -0.34 -5.47
CA HIS A 50 3.42 -0.88 -5.83
C HIS A 50 4.46 -0.60 -4.75
N ASP A 51 5.26 -1.62 -4.44
CA ASP A 51 6.45 -1.52 -3.61
C ASP A 51 7.55 -2.45 -4.12
N ASP A 52 8.79 -2.26 -3.69
CA ASP A 52 9.89 -3.15 -4.08
C ASP A 52 9.78 -4.53 -3.43
N LEU A 53 9.41 -4.60 -2.15
CA LEU A 53 9.47 -5.82 -1.33
C LEU A 53 8.21 -6.07 -0.50
N LEU A 54 7.56 -7.21 -0.72
CA LEU A 54 6.55 -7.76 0.18
C LEU A 54 7.20 -8.60 1.29
N ALA A 55 7.54 -7.96 2.41
CA ALA A 55 8.02 -8.60 3.63
C ALA A 55 6.85 -9.02 4.54
N THR A 56 6.56 -8.26 5.61
CA THR A 56 5.45 -8.50 6.55
C THR A 56 4.09 -8.02 6.05
N GLY A 57 4.03 -7.29 4.92
CA GLY A 57 2.79 -6.76 4.37
C GLY A 57 2.16 -5.59 5.16
N GLY A 58 2.71 -5.19 6.31
CA GLY A 58 2.14 -4.14 7.16
C GLY A 58 1.95 -2.79 6.44
N THR A 59 2.98 -2.32 5.74
CA THR A 59 2.90 -1.07 4.95
C THR A 59 1.87 -1.18 3.82
N ALA A 60 1.92 -2.27 3.05
CA ALA A 60 0.98 -2.47 1.93
C ALA A 60 -0.47 -2.55 2.41
N ASN A 61 -0.72 -3.22 3.54
CA ASN A 61 -2.04 -3.29 4.16
C ASN A 61 -2.52 -1.93 4.71
N ALA A 62 -1.61 -1.14 5.29
CA ALA A 62 -1.94 0.22 5.74
C ALA A 62 -2.32 1.13 4.55
N VAL A 63 -1.57 1.07 3.45
CA VAL A 63 -1.91 1.80 2.22
C VAL A 63 -3.23 1.32 1.64
N TYR A 64 -3.47 0.00 1.62
CA TYR A 64 -4.74 -0.57 1.17
C TYR A 64 -5.94 -0.04 1.96
N ASN A 65 -5.83 0.02 3.30
CA ASN A 65 -6.89 0.55 4.15
C ASN A 65 -7.17 2.04 3.86
N MET A 66 -6.13 2.85 3.67
CA MET A 66 -6.29 4.25 3.25
C MET A 66 -6.99 4.38 1.89
N VAL A 67 -6.54 3.61 0.89
CA VAL A 67 -7.15 3.61 -0.44
C VAL A 67 -8.62 3.19 -0.37
N LYS A 68 -8.93 2.16 0.43
CA LYS A 68 -10.30 1.69 0.64
C LYS A 68 -11.17 2.71 1.37
N SER A 69 -10.63 3.47 2.32
CA SER A 69 -11.39 4.51 3.04
C SER A 69 -11.75 5.71 2.15
N MET A 70 -11.07 5.87 1.02
CA MET A 70 -11.40 6.86 -0.03
C MET A 70 -12.49 6.36 -1.01
N GLY A 71 -13.10 5.20 -0.76
CA GLY A 71 -14.20 4.67 -1.60
C GLY A 71 -13.76 3.91 -2.85
N ILE A 72 -12.46 3.68 -3.02
CA ILE A 72 -11.90 2.97 -4.19
C ILE A 72 -12.37 1.52 -4.22
N ARG A 73 -12.90 1.11 -5.38
CA ARG A 73 -13.49 -0.22 -5.59
C ARG A 73 -12.52 -1.23 -6.16
N THR A 74 -11.50 -0.79 -6.88
CA THR A 74 -10.57 -1.67 -7.60
C THR A 74 -9.14 -1.36 -7.23
N VAL A 75 -8.52 -2.30 -6.51
CA VAL A 75 -7.13 -2.21 -6.06
C VAL A 75 -6.36 -3.45 -6.49
N TYR A 76 -5.21 -3.23 -7.11
CA TYR A 76 -4.24 -4.25 -7.49
C TYR A 76 -2.94 -4.05 -6.72
N PHE A 77 -2.13 -5.10 -6.66
CA PHE A 77 -0.82 -5.06 -6.03
C PHE A 77 0.25 -5.58 -6.98
N SER A 78 1.41 -4.92 -6.98
CA SER A 78 2.60 -5.37 -7.69
C SER A 78 3.85 -5.19 -6.84
N PHE A 79 4.66 -6.24 -6.72
CA PHE A 79 5.93 -6.21 -6.00
C PHE A 79 7.06 -6.73 -6.88
N LEU A 80 8.28 -6.20 -6.70
CA LEU A 80 9.46 -6.79 -7.34
C LEU A 80 9.86 -8.10 -6.64
N CYS A 81 9.76 -8.14 -5.32
CA CYS A 81 10.20 -9.26 -4.50
C CYS A 81 9.16 -9.63 -3.43
N ASN A 82 9.04 -10.91 -3.11
CA ASN A 82 8.24 -11.41 -1.99
C ASN A 82 9.05 -12.41 -1.15
N LEU A 83 9.12 -12.19 0.16
CA LEU A 83 9.73 -13.11 1.13
C LEU A 83 8.69 -14.12 1.63
N GLU A 84 8.47 -15.22 0.90
CA GLU A 84 7.42 -16.21 1.15
C GLU A 84 7.54 -16.88 2.52
N PHE A 85 8.75 -16.97 3.08
CA PHE A 85 8.98 -17.52 4.42
C PHE A 85 8.45 -16.66 5.58
N ILE A 86 8.06 -15.40 5.34
CA ILE A 86 7.46 -14.53 6.35
C ILE A 86 5.94 -14.68 6.31
N HIS A 87 5.34 -15.12 7.41
CA HIS A 87 3.90 -15.32 7.55
C HIS A 87 3.32 -14.36 8.59
N THR A 88 2.53 -13.40 8.14
CA THR A 88 1.82 -12.44 9.00
C THR A 88 0.38 -12.27 8.52
N PRO A 89 -0.57 -11.90 9.41
CA PRO A 89 -1.95 -11.64 9.02
C PRO A 89 -2.08 -10.59 7.91
N GLU A 90 -1.31 -9.51 8.00
CA GLU A 90 -1.31 -8.41 7.03
C GLU A 90 -0.85 -8.89 5.66
N LYS A 91 0.21 -9.71 5.60
CA LYS A 91 0.70 -10.28 4.35
C LYS A 91 -0.33 -11.23 3.73
N LEU A 92 -1.02 -12.04 4.54
CA LEU A 92 -2.03 -12.96 4.04
C LEU A 92 -3.19 -12.22 3.37
N ILE A 93 -3.60 -11.07 3.91
CA ILE A 93 -4.61 -10.21 3.26
C ILE A 93 -4.15 -9.81 1.85
N ILE A 94 -2.91 -9.32 1.72
CA ILE A 94 -2.36 -8.92 0.42
C ILE A 94 -2.24 -10.12 -0.52
N GLN A 95 -1.78 -11.28 -0.05
CA GLN A 95 -1.65 -12.50 -0.85
C GLN A 95 -3.00 -13.01 -1.37
N ASN A 96 -4.07 -12.90 -0.56
CA ASN A 96 -5.42 -13.27 -0.99
C ASN A 96 -5.98 -12.37 -2.11
N MET A 97 -5.37 -11.19 -2.32
CA MET A 97 -5.68 -10.31 -3.45
C MET A 97 -4.86 -10.64 -4.70
N ASN A 98 -4.12 -11.76 -4.70
CA ASN A 98 -3.34 -12.29 -5.80
C ASN A 98 -2.38 -11.25 -6.42
N PRO A 99 -1.39 -10.77 -5.64
CA PRO A 99 -0.48 -9.73 -6.09
C PRO A 99 0.41 -10.25 -7.23
N HIS A 100 0.72 -9.38 -8.19
CA HIS A 100 1.79 -9.68 -9.13
C HIS A 100 3.14 -9.58 -8.41
N VAL A 101 3.97 -10.62 -8.50
CA VAL A 101 5.29 -10.67 -7.86
C VAL A 101 6.31 -11.14 -8.87
N PHE A 102 7.39 -10.38 -9.05
CA PHE A 102 8.41 -10.72 -10.04
C PHE A 102 9.38 -11.80 -9.56
N VAL A 103 9.90 -11.72 -8.33
CA VAL A 103 10.80 -12.72 -7.72
C VAL A 103 10.26 -13.15 -6.35
N LYS A 104 10.38 -14.44 -6.04
CA LYS A 104 9.96 -15.05 -4.77
C LYS A 104 11.16 -15.69 -4.08
N TYR A 105 11.29 -15.46 -2.77
CA TYR A 105 12.32 -16.03 -1.90
C TYR A 105 11.70 -16.74 -0.71
#